data_AF-A0A2N6BWM3-F1
#
_entry.id   AF-A0A2N6BWM3-F1
#
_cell.length_a   1.000
_cell.length_b   1.000
_cell.length_c   1.000
_cell.angle_alpha   90.00
_cell.angle_beta   90.00
_cell.angle_gamma   90.00
#
_symmetry.space_group_name_H-M   'P 1'
#
loop_
_entity.id
_entity.type
_entity.pdbx_description
1 polymer ?
#
loop_
_entity_poly.entity_id
_entity_poly.type
_entity_poly.pdbx_seq_one_letter_code
_entity_poly.pdbx_strand_id
1 'polypeptide(L)'
;MDLDTNLDNSALKYGWVSMDGGYEVTKSTGIIRKNLEYLKRRRSIINLVCRGYQSGGTLLFDFDDTFIFIDKPKDWTPDNKKFRVVYRNEAKVWMHFVTLVRKVTADALKCAMPQELYMLQRRSHYRVLLPSESRVSFTYSNDEEYRLAVKDLSVGGLLMYTKFDTDIPRHGHHIKNLSLTIPCHDDIPGVENGVLTVKVDDAQVVREFVRQQHPMLFCYGIRFELSSAEEEKVLRYVRQRELEVLRKGLNG
;
A
#
# COMPACT_ATOMS: atom_id res chain seq x y z
N MET A 1 -24.16 -5.95 -16.99
CA MET A 1 -24.49 -5.22 -15.75
C MET A 1 -23.57 -4.03 -15.75
N ASP A 2 -24.04 -2.99 -16.40
CA ASP A 2 -23.27 -1.84 -16.85
C ASP A 2 -23.17 -0.83 -15.70
N LEU A 3 -21.95 -0.61 -15.21
CA LEU A 3 -21.64 0.47 -14.29
C LEU A 3 -21.49 1.74 -15.10
N ASP A 4 -22.62 2.41 -15.31
CA ASP A 4 -22.73 3.73 -15.90
C ASP A 4 -22.28 4.78 -14.87
N THR A 5 -20.96 4.94 -14.72
CA THR A 5 -20.39 6.12 -14.07
C THR A 5 -20.02 7.11 -15.17
N ASN A 6 -20.88 8.11 -15.37
CA ASN A 6 -20.58 9.34 -16.12
C ASN A 6 -19.51 10.14 -15.36
N LEU A 7 -18.28 9.61 -15.34
CA LEU A 7 -17.08 10.34 -14.93
C LEU A 7 -16.89 11.45 -15.96
N ASP A 8 -16.82 12.70 -15.49
CA ASP A 8 -16.53 13.84 -16.33
C ASP A 8 -15.21 13.59 -17.07
N ASN A 9 -15.33 13.21 -18.36
CA ASN A 9 -14.22 12.78 -19.21
C ASN A 9 -13.18 13.90 -19.39
N SER A 10 -13.53 15.15 -19.06
CA SER A 10 -12.60 16.27 -19.09
C SER A 10 -11.55 16.17 -17.96
N ALA A 11 -11.97 15.86 -16.72
CA ALA A 11 -11.08 15.80 -15.56
C ALA A 11 -9.99 14.72 -15.72
N LEU A 12 -10.34 13.58 -16.33
CA LEU A 12 -9.40 12.49 -16.62
C LEU A 12 -8.24 12.90 -17.54
N LYS A 13 -8.45 13.88 -18.43
CA LYS A 13 -7.42 14.34 -19.39
C LYS A 13 -6.36 15.22 -18.73
N TYR A 14 -6.69 15.85 -17.61
CA TYR A 14 -5.81 16.83 -16.96
C TYR A 14 -5.22 16.34 -15.64
N GLY A 15 -5.79 15.30 -15.01
CA GLY A 15 -5.33 14.85 -13.71
C GLY A 15 -5.76 13.44 -13.34
N TRP A 16 -5.71 13.16 -12.04
CA TRP A 16 -6.18 11.93 -11.42
C TRP A 16 -7.64 12.10 -10.98
N VAL A 17 -8.45 11.07 -11.18
CA VAL A 17 -9.83 11.02 -10.71
C VAL A 17 -10.03 9.76 -9.88
N SER A 18 -10.61 9.91 -8.70
CA SER A 18 -10.88 8.79 -7.79
C SER A 18 -11.94 7.85 -8.35
N MET A 19 -11.73 6.55 -8.13
CA MET A 19 -12.64 5.45 -8.42
C MET A 19 -12.79 4.57 -7.16
N ASP A 20 -13.82 3.73 -7.16
CA ASP A 20 -14.07 2.77 -6.08
C ASP A 20 -12.88 1.82 -5.84
N GLY A 21 -12.78 1.32 -4.61
CA GLY A 21 -11.74 0.36 -4.22
C GLY A 21 -10.34 0.96 -4.01
N GLY A 22 -10.26 2.29 -3.89
CA GLY A 22 -9.01 3.03 -3.65
C GLY A 22 -8.15 3.15 -4.90
N TYR A 23 -8.77 3.18 -6.08
CA TYR A 23 -8.08 3.49 -7.32
C TYR A 23 -8.22 4.96 -7.65
N GLU A 24 -7.18 5.52 -8.23
CA GLU A 24 -7.25 6.75 -9.01
C GLU A 24 -6.90 6.41 -10.45
N VAL A 25 -7.56 7.03 -11.41
CA VAL A 25 -7.33 6.82 -12.85
C VAL A 25 -7.02 8.14 -13.54
N THR A 26 -6.17 8.09 -14.56
CA THR A 26 -5.89 9.22 -15.44
C THR A 26 -5.83 8.78 -16.90
N LYS A 27 -6.29 9.66 -17.80
CA LYS A 27 -6.12 9.60 -19.26
C LYS A 27 -5.15 10.68 -19.76
N SER A 28 -4.49 11.39 -18.85
CA SER A 28 -3.55 12.46 -19.22
C SER A 28 -2.31 11.87 -19.90
N THR A 29 -2.13 12.19 -21.18
CA THR A 29 -0.96 11.76 -21.96
C THR A 29 0.35 12.21 -21.33
N GLY A 30 0.38 13.42 -20.76
CA GLY A 30 1.55 13.94 -20.03
C GLY A 30 1.92 13.09 -18.80
N ILE A 31 0.92 12.73 -17.97
CA ILE A 31 1.15 11.90 -16.78
C ILE A 31 1.57 10.48 -17.17
N ILE A 32 0.92 9.90 -18.19
CA ILE A 32 1.27 8.59 -18.73
C ILE A 32 2.72 8.59 -19.21
N ARG A 33 3.11 9.54 -20.07
CA ARG A 33 4.49 9.66 -20.58
C ARG A 33 5.50 9.84 -19.46
N LYS A 34 5.23 10.68 -18.47
CA LYS A 34 6.12 10.86 -17.31
C LYS A 34 6.33 9.55 -16.55
N ASN A 35 5.30 8.72 -16.42
CA ASN A 35 5.41 7.39 -15.80
C ASN A 35 6.20 6.40 -16.66
N LEU A 36 6.01 6.41 -17.97
CA LEU A 36 6.79 5.56 -18.89
C LEU A 36 8.27 5.98 -18.91
N GLU A 37 8.57 7.28 -18.89
CA GLU A 37 9.93 7.81 -18.73
C GLU A 37 10.57 7.36 -17.41
N TYR A 38 9.81 7.37 -16.31
CA TYR A 38 10.29 6.85 -15.04
C TYR A 38 10.68 5.37 -15.16
N LEU A 39 9.82 4.54 -15.75
CA LEU A 39 10.08 3.11 -15.95
C LEU A 39 11.34 2.88 -16.79
N LYS A 40 11.45 3.59 -17.92
CA LYS A 40 12.60 3.53 -18.84
C LYS A 40 13.90 3.95 -18.16
N ARG A 41 13.93 5.16 -17.58
CA ARG A 41 15.15 5.74 -16.98
C ARG A 41 15.65 4.97 -15.76
N ARG A 42 14.75 4.51 -14.90
CA ARG A 42 15.12 3.78 -13.67
C ARG A 42 15.32 2.29 -13.90
N ARG A 43 15.02 1.78 -15.09
CA ARG A 43 14.92 0.34 -15.39
C ARG A 43 14.10 -0.37 -14.30
N SER A 44 12.93 0.22 -14.00
CA SER A 44 12.07 -0.28 -12.94
C SER A 44 11.48 -1.63 -13.32
N ILE A 45 11.53 -2.59 -12.38
CA ILE A 45 10.95 -3.92 -12.58
C ILE A 45 9.42 -3.79 -12.70
N ILE A 46 8.88 -4.40 -13.75
CA ILE A 46 7.44 -4.52 -14.00
C ILE A 46 7.04 -6.00 -14.08
N ASN A 47 5.77 -6.29 -13.79
CA ASN A 47 5.18 -7.61 -13.97
C ASN A 47 4.05 -7.56 -14.99
N LEU A 48 3.96 -8.57 -15.85
CA LEU A 48 2.91 -8.72 -16.85
C LEU A 48 1.89 -9.74 -16.32
N VAL A 49 0.61 -9.36 -16.27
CA VAL A 49 -0.45 -10.17 -15.67
C VAL A 49 -1.62 -10.31 -16.62
N CYS A 50 -2.02 -11.56 -16.91
CA CYS A 50 -3.25 -11.88 -17.64
C CYS A 50 -3.84 -13.20 -17.11
N ARG A 51 -4.96 -13.65 -17.67
CA ARG A 51 -5.65 -14.85 -17.16
C ARG A 51 -4.74 -16.07 -17.31
N GLY A 52 -4.41 -16.72 -16.19
CA GLY A 52 -3.57 -17.92 -16.17
C GLY A 52 -2.07 -17.67 -16.34
N TYR A 53 -1.62 -16.41 -16.37
CA TYR A 53 -0.20 -16.09 -16.53
C TYR A 53 0.19 -14.85 -15.74
N GLN A 54 1.31 -14.96 -15.03
CA GLN A 54 2.01 -13.85 -14.39
C GLN A 54 3.50 -14.02 -14.67
N SER A 55 4.11 -13.04 -15.31
CA SER A 55 5.54 -13.08 -15.61
C SER A 55 6.39 -12.91 -14.35
N GLY A 56 7.63 -13.43 -14.41
CA GLY A 56 8.73 -12.89 -13.63
C GLY A 56 8.94 -11.39 -13.86
N GLY A 57 9.89 -10.80 -13.13
CA GLY A 57 10.24 -9.39 -13.33
C GLY A 57 10.80 -9.14 -14.73
N THR A 58 10.24 -8.17 -15.44
CA THR A 58 10.72 -7.68 -16.74
C THR A 58 10.84 -6.16 -16.72
N LEU A 59 11.14 -5.53 -17.86
CA LEU A 59 11.42 -4.10 -17.99
C LEU A 59 10.72 -3.49 -19.21
N LEU A 60 10.25 -2.26 -19.05
CA LEU A 60 9.99 -1.37 -20.19
C LEU A 60 11.31 -0.67 -20.53
N PHE A 61 11.85 -0.95 -21.72
CA PHE A 61 13.15 -0.41 -22.13
C PHE A 61 13.03 0.79 -23.08
N ASP A 62 11.92 0.92 -23.79
CA ASP A 62 11.67 2.07 -24.65
C ASP A 62 10.19 2.34 -24.89
N PHE A 63 9.87 3.52 -25.42
CA PHE A 63 8.55 3.87 -25.92
C PHE A 63 8.60 5.06 -26.89
N ASP A 64 7.62 5.12 -27.77
CA ASP A 64 7.36 6.25 -28.67
C ASP A 64 5.90 6.74 -28.48
N ASP A 65 5.40 7.55 -29.41
CA ASP A 65 4.04 8.11 -29.32
C ASP A 65 2.93 7.07 -29.52
N THR A 66 3.24 5.92 -30.11
CA THR A 66 2.28 4.89 -30.53
C THR A 66 2.48 3.57 -29.77
N PHE A 67 3.70 3.27 -29.36
CA PHE A 67 4.08 1.98 -28.82
C PHE A 67 4.95 2.08 -27.57
N ILE A 68 4.82 1.07 -26.72
CA ILE A 68 5.80 0.76 -25.68
C ILE A 68 6.51 -0.54 -26.02
N PHE A 69 7.76 -0.66 -25.59
CA PHE A 69 8.61 -1.82 -25.83
C PHE A 69 9.05 -2.42 -24.49
N ILE A 70 8.71 -3.69 -24.30
CA ILE A 70 8.93 -4.42 -23.06
C ILE A 70 9.81 -5.64 -23.35
N ASP A 71 10.79 -5.92 -22.49
CA ASP A 71 11.61 -7.13 -22.59
C ASP A 71 10.70 -8.37 -22.51
N LYS A 72 10.82 -9.28 -23.47
CA LYS A 72 10.00 -10.48 -23.53
C LYS A 72 10.42 -11.44 -22.41
N PRO A 73 9.51 -11.79 -21.47
CA PRO A 73 9.81 -12.81 -20.48
C PRO A 73 10.21 -14.14 -21.15
N LYS A 74 11.15 -14.88 -20.53
CA LYS A 74 11.62 -16.17 -21.08
C LYS A 74 10.48 -17.20 -21.18
N ASP A 75 9.58 -17.14 -20.23
CA ASP A 75 8.38 -17.95 -20.07
C ASP A 75 7.15 -17.36 -20.79
N TRP A 76 7.34 -16.40 -21.69
CA TRP A 76 6.24 -15.79 -22.42
C TRP A 76 5.53 -16.81 -23.34
N THR A 77 4.40 -17.32 -22.84
CA THR A 77 3.46 -18.21 -23.52
C THR A 77 2.00 -17.70 -23.62
N PRO A 78 1.59 -16.50 -23.16
CA PRO A 78 0.18 -16.11 -23.24
C PRO A 78 -0.41 -16.10 -24.65
N ASP A 79 -1.52 -16.82 -24.83
CA ASP A 79 -2.40 -16.71 -26.00
C ASP A 79 -3.13 -15.35 -26.03
N ASN A 80 -3.34 -14.75 -24.86
CA ASN A 80 -4.01 -13.46 -24.73
C ASN A 80 -3.03 -12.31 -25.01
N LYS A 81 -3.29 -11.57 -26.10
CA LYS A 81 -2.53 -10.37 -26.46
C LYS A 81 -2.78 -9.19 -25.51
N LYS A 82 -3.81 -9.23 -24.67
CA LYS A 82 -4.14 -8.20 -23.68
C LYS A 82 -3.60 -8.59 -22.31
N PHE A 83 -2.82 -7.71 -21.69
CA PHE A 83 -2.29 -7.94 -20.35
C PHE A 83 -2.20 -6.62 -19.57
N ARG A 84 -2.19 -6.76 -18.25
CA ARG A 84 -1.96 -5.67 -17.30
C ARG A 84 -0.46 -5.60 -17.00
N VAL A 85 0.11 -4.41 -17.08
CA VAL A 85 1.44 -4.11 -16.56
C VAL A 85 1.30 -3.56 -15.15
N VAL A 86 1.97 -4.16 -14.18
CA VAL A 86 1.92 -3.76 -12.77
C VAL A 86 3.31 -3.36 -12.31
N TYR A 87 3.42 -2.23 -11.61
CA TYR A 87 4.69 -1.70 -11.14
C TYR A 87 4.52 -0.78 -9.92
N ARG A 88 5.64 -0.35 -9.31
CA ARG A 88 5.66 0.70 -8.29
C ARG A 88 6.24 1.98 -8.87
N ASN A 89 5.58 3.12 -8.66
CA ASN A 89 6.14 4.42 -9.04
C ASN A 89 7.25 4.88 -8.07
N GLU A 90 7.75 6.10 -8.28
CA GLU A 90 8.76 6.73 -7.42
C GLU A 90 8.32 6.81 -5.95
N ALA A 91 7.06 7.14 -5.70
CA ALA A 91 6.45 7.18 -4.36
C ALA A 91 6.13 5.79 -3.78
N LYS A 92 6.59 4.70 -4.43
CA LYS A 92 6.30 3.32 -4.05
C LYS A 92 4.81 2.99 -4.00
N VAL A 93 3.96 3.70 -4.74
CA VAL A 93 2.54 3.40 -4.90
C VAL A 93 2.37 2.39 -6.04
N TRP A 94 1.43 1.45 -5.89
CA TRP A 94 1.11 0.49 -6.95
C TRP A 94 0.46 1.22 -8.12
N MET A 95 1.02 1.03 -9.30
CA MET A 95 0.49 1.51 -10.56
C MET A 95 0.20 0.33 -11.46
N HIS A 96 -0.79 0.50 -12.34
CA HIS A 96 -0.95 -0.40 -13.45
C HIS A 96 -1.57 0.28 -14.66
N PHE A 97 -1.34 -0.29 -15.83
CA PHE A 97 -2.07 0.02 -17.04
C PHE A 97 -2.34 -1.27 -17.81
N VAL A 98 -3.25 -1.20 -18.77
CA VAL A 98 -3.57 -2.31 -19.66
C VAL A 98 -3.09 -1.97 -21.06
N THR A 99 -2.45 -2.94 -21.72
CA THR A 99 -1.98 -2.79 -23.10
C THR A 99 -2.27 -4.05 -23.92
N LEU A 100 -2.03 -3.95 -25.22
CA LEU A 100 -2.20 -5.00 -26.22
C LEU A 100 -0.87 -5.24 -26.94
N VAL A 101 -0.42 -6.50 -26.98
CA VAL A 101 0.69 -6.93 -27.84
C VAL A 101 0.29 -6.72 -29.30
N ARG A 102 1.10 -5.96 -30.02
CA ARG A 102 0.98 -5.75 -31.47
C ARG A 102 1.94 -6.63 -32.24
N LYS A 103 3.15 -6.82 -31.71
CA LYS A 103 4.17 -7.70 -32.30
C LYS A 103 5.04 -8.32 -31.21
N VAL A 104 5.43 -9.57 -31.41
CA VAL A 104 6.40 -10.29 -30.58
C VAL A 104 7.66 -10.50 -31.41
N THR A 105 8.82 -10.17 -30.85
CA THR A 105 10.15 -10.49 -31.43
C THR A 105 10.85 -11.55 -30.58
N ALA A 106 12.09 -11.90 -30.91
CA ALA A 106 12.89 -12.85 -30.15
C ALA A 106 13.12 -12.41 -28.69
N ASP A 107 13.16 -11.09 -28.46
CA ASP A 107 13.62 -10.44 -27.24
C ASP A 107 12.62 -9.42 -26.68
N ALA A 108 11.62 -8.97 -27.44
CA ALA A 108 10.74 -7.87 -27.03
C ALA A 108 9.26 -8.10 -27.38
N LEU A 109 8.41 -7.42 -26.61
CA LEU A 109 7.00 -7.23 -26.84
C LEU A 109 6.76 -5.78 -27.27
N LYS A 110 6.37 -5.57 -28.52
CA LYS A 110 5.89 -4.27 -29.00
C LYS A 110 4.40 -4.16 -28.70
N CYS A 111 4.03 -3.26 -27.81
CA CYS A 111 2.67 -3.12 -27.29
C CYS A 111 2.11 -1.73 -27.58
N ALA A 112 0.78 -1.61 -27.64
CA ALA A 112 0.14 -0.31 -27.85
C ALA A 112 0.42 0.66 -26.69
N MET A 113 0.51 1.96 -26.98
CA MET A 113 0.57 3.00 -25.96
C MET A 113 -0.66 2.91 -25.03
N PRO A 114 -0.47 2.85 -23.70
CA PRO A 114 -1.60 2.82 -22.78
C PRO A 114 -2.40 4.11 -22.86
N GLN A 115 -3.72 3.99 -22.85
CA GLN A 115 -4.65 5.13 -22.88
C GLN A 115 -5.07 5.59 -21.49
N GLU A 116 -4.91 4.70 -20.50
CA GLU A 116 -5.28 4.93 -19.11
C GLU A 116 -4.17 4.40 -18.22
N LEU A 117 -3.95 5.11 -17.12
CA LEU A 117 -3.07 4.70 -16.04
C LEU A 117 -3.85 4.71 -14.74
N TYR A 118 -3.69 3.65 -13.97
CA TYR A 118 -4.38 3.42 -12.71
C TYR A 118 -3.36 3.41 -11.58
N MET A 119 -3.66 4.15 -10.53
CA MET A 119 -2.90 4.19 -9.29
C MET A 119 -3.75 3.58 -8.19
N LEU A 120 -3.21 2.61 -7.45
CA LEU A 120 -3.89 2.03 -6.31
C LEU A 120 -3.39 2.68 -5.03
N GLN A 121 -4.19 3.61 -4.51
CA GLN A 121 -4.00 4.24 -3.21
C GLN A 121 -5.15 3.88 -2.27
N ARG A 122 -5.09 2.67 -1.67
CA ARG A 122 -6.10 2.21 -0.69
C ARG A 122 -5.99 2.85 0.68
N ARG A 123 -4.93 3.62 0.94
CA ARG A 123 -4.64 4.15 2.28
C ARG A 123 -4.92 5.63 2.29
N SER A 124 -5.97 6.01 3.01
CA SER A 124 -6.29 7.40 3.34
C SER A 124 -5.28 8.02 4.33
N HIS A 125 -4.53 7.18 5.07
CA HIS A 125 -3.61 7.63 6.11
C HIS A 125 -2.18 7.10 5.91
N TYR A 126 -1.21 7.99 6.12
CA TYR A 126 0.21 7.65 6.19
C TYR A 126 0.48 6.68 7.35
N ARG A 127 1.45 5.78 7.15
CA ARG A 127 1.87 4.81 8.18
C ARG A 127 3.29 5.09 8.61
N VAL A 128 3.48 5.28 9.90
CA VAL A 128 4.79 5.41 10.51
C VAL A 128 5.22 4.05 11.04
N LEU A 129 6.50 3.72 10.84
CA LEU A 129 7.10 2.57 11.52
C LEU A 129 7.30 2.92 12.99
N LEU A 130 6.97 1.99 13.87
CA LEU A 130 7.18 2.16 15.30
C LEU A 130 8.51 1.53 15.77
N PRO A 131 9.10 2.03 16.86
CA PRO A 131 10.22 1.37 17.55
C PRO A 131 9.90 -0.09 17.89
N SER A 132 10.92 -0.95 17.89
CA SER A 132 10.75 -2.41 18.01
C SER A 132 10.15 -2.86 19.35
N GLU A 133 10.25 -2.02 20.36
CA GLU A 133 9.78 -2.19 21.73
C GLU A 133 8.33 -1.72 21.90
N SER A 134 7.70 -1.18 20.85
CA SER A 134 6.30 -0.75 20.86
C SER A 134 5.37 -1.95 21.03
N ARG A 135 4.39 -1.80 21.93
CA ARG A 135 3.47 -2.88 22.30
C ARG A 135 2.03 -2.40 22.26
N VAL A 136 1.14 -3.31 21.95
CA VAL A 136 -0.29 -3.14 22.18
C VAL A 136 -0.71 -4.11 23.28
N SER A 137 -1.53 -3.63 24.20
CA SER A 137 -2.12 -4.38 25.29
C SER A 137 -3.64 -4.30 25.23
N PHE A 138 -4.31 -5.41 25.44
CA PHE A 138 -5.77 -5.50 25.49
C PHE A 138 -6.19 -6.77 26.21
N THR A 139 -7.44 -6.82 26.66
CA THR A 139 -8.01 -7.99 27.30
C THR A 139 -8.83 -8.80 26.30
N TYR A 140 -8.68 -10.12 26.29
CA TYR A 140 -9.44 -11.05 25.43
C TYR A 140 -9.62 -12.40 26.13
N SER A 141 -10.63 -13.18 25.73
CA SER A 141 -10.89 -14.57 26.16
C SER A 141 -10.62 -14.87 27.66
N ASN A 142 -11.67 -14.90 28.48
CA ASN A 142 -11.58 -15.11 29.94
C ASN A 142 -10.79 -14.03 30.71
N ASP A 143 -10.90 -12.78 30.24
CA ASP A 143 -10.23 -11.61 30.83
C ASP A 143 -8.69 -11.71 30.89
N GLU A 144 -8.10 -12.53 30.02
CA GLU A 144 -6.66 -12.63 29.90
C GLU A 144 -6.07 -11.39 29.21
N GLU A 145 -4.94 -10.91 29.72
CA GLU A 145 -4.22 -9.77 29.16
C GLU A 145 -3.27 -10.23 28.04
N TYR A 146 -3.49 -9.70 26.85
CA TYR A 146 -2.65 -9.94 25.68
C TYR A 146 -1.72 -8.75 25.48
N ARG A 147 -0.43 -9.03 25.27
CA ARG A 147 0.57 -8.02 24.95
C ARG A 147 1.34 -8.38 23.68
N LEU A 148 1.02 -7.69 22.58
CA LEU A 148 1.56 -8.00 21.25
C LEU A 148 2.51 -6.92 20.75
N ALA A 149 3.43 -7.30 19.87
CA ALA A 149 4.35 -6.36 19.24
C ALA A 149 3.65 -5.60 18.11
N VAL A 150 4.01 -4.33 17.92
CA VAL A 150 3.43 -3.46 16.90
C VAL A 150 4.50 -3.07 15.88
N LYS A 151 4.14 -3.07 14.60
CA LYS A 151 5.06 -2.75 13.50
C LYS A 151 4.86 -1.32 12.99
N ASP A 152 3.63 -0.99 12.64
CA ASP A 152 3.27 0.27 12.02
C ASP A 152 1.98 0.82 12.59
N LEU A 153 1.86 2.15 12.57
CA LEU A 153 0.71 2.91 13.05
C LEU A 153 0.28 3.93 11.99
N SER A 154 -1.02 4.08 11.83
CA SER A 154 -1.69 5.18 11.13
C SER A 154 -2.88 5.65 11.94
N VAL A 155 -3.46 6.79 11.57
CA VAL A 155 -4.70 7.29 12.18
C VAL A 155 -5.83 6.26 12.11
N GLY A 156 -5.94 5.52 11.01
CA GLY A 156 -7.00 4.52 10.85
C GLY A 156 -6.71 3.14 11.47
N GLY A 157 -5.54 2.90 12.06
CA GLY A 157 -5.22 1.57 12.58
C GLY A 157 -3.73 1.23 12.65
N LEU A 158 -3.44 0.01 13.11
CA LEU A 158 -2.09 -0.51 13.29
C LEU A 158 -1.91 -1.93 12.71
N LEU A 159 -0.65 -2.35 12.61
CA LEU A 159 -0.30 -3.75 12.39
C LEU A 159 0.39 -4.31 13.63
N MET A 160 -0.25 -5.31 14.27
CA MET A 160 0.35 -6.07 15.36
C MET A 160 0.77 -7.47 14.90
N TYR A 161 1.69 -8.08 15.63
CA TYR A 161 2.20 -9.41 15.31
C TYR A 161 2.67 -10.17 16.55
N THR A 162 2.70 -11.49 16.43
CA THR A 162 3.09 -12.42 17.47
C THR A 162 3.69 -13.69 16.88
N LYS A 163 4.41 -14.45 17.71
CA LYS A 163 4.95 -15.78 17.39
C LYS A 163 4.02 -16.92 17.85
N PHE A 164 2.99 -16.60 18.63
CA PHE A 164 2.03 -17.56 19.16
C PHE A 164 0.73 -17.48 18.35
N ASP A 165 0.12 -18.61 18.00
CA ASP A 165 -1.13 -18.68 17.21
C ASP A 165 -2.37 -18.91 18.07
N THR A 166 -2.19 -19.37 19.31
CA THR A 166 -3.31 -19.78 20.15
C THR A 166 -3.97 -18.59 20.86
N ASP A 167 -5.30 -18.55 20.75
CA ASP A 167 -6.26 -17.68 21.45
C ASP A 167 -6.15 -16.16 21.22
N ILE A 168 -5.98 -15.73 19.97
CA ILE A 168 -5.94 -14.30 19.60
C ILE A 168 -7.20 -13.90 18.84
N PRO A 169 -7.71 -12.65 18.98
CA PRO A 169 -8.84 -12.14 18.21
C PRO A 169 -8.74 -12.39 16.71
N ARG A 170 -9.79 -13.00 16.15
CA ARG A 170 -9.93 -13.32 14.73
C ARG A 170 -10.60 -12.18 13.95
N HIS A 171 -10.56 -12.25 12.63
CA HIS A 171 -11.19 -11.32 11.70
C HIS A 171 -12.65 -11.04 12.10
N GLY A 172 -13.00 -9.75 12.10
CA GLY A 172 -14.32 -9.25 12.48
C GLY A 172 -14.47 -8.97 13.97
N HIS A 173 -13.60 -9.50 14.84
CA HIS A 173 -13.68 -9.28 16.28
C HIS A 173 -13.35 -7.85 16.66
N HIS A 174 -14.08 -7.33 17.66
CA HIS A 174 -13.87 -6.02 18.26
C HIS A 174 -13.04 -6.13 19.54
N ILE A 175 -11.88 -5.50 19.54
CA ILE A 175 -11.00 -5.34 20.69
C ILE A 175 -11.41 -4.06 21.41
N LYS A 176 -11.76 -4.18 22.69
CA LYS A 176 -12.10 -3.04 23.54
C LYS A 176 -10.90 -2.61 24.38
N ASN A 177 -10.85 -1.33 24.72
CA ASN A 177 -9.85 -0.75 25.64
C ASN A 177 -8.40 -1.08 25.27
N LEU A 178 -8.08 -0.99 23.99
CA LEU A 178 -6.75 -1.23 23.46
C LEU A 178 -5.80 -0.13 23.91
N SER A 179 -4.67 -0.50 24.51
CA SER A 179 -3.63 0.43 24.97
C SER A 179 -2.34 0.20 24.18
N LEU A 180 -1.97 1.19 23.38
CA LEU A 180 -0.76 1.24 22.59
C LEU A 180 0.34 1.99 23.36
N THR A 181 1.45 1.32 23.60
CA THR A 181 2.62 1.85 24.29
C THR A 181 3.76 2.00 23.29
N ILE A 182 4.28 3.22 23.15
CA ILE A 182 5.33 3.58 22.20
C ILE A 182 6.49 4.21 22.97
N PRO A 183 7.69 3.60 23.01
CA PRO A 183 8.87 4.27 23.52
C PRO A 183 9.15 5.53 22.70
N CYS A 184 9.32 6.65 23.38
CA CYS A 184 9.53 7.94 22.75
C CYS A 184 10.47 8.78 23.62
N HIS A 185 11.66 9.06 23.10
CA HIS A 185 12.65 9.92 23.78
C HIS A 185 12.53 11.38 23.38
N ASP A 186 11.64 11.70 22.45
CA ASP A 186 11.42 13.07 21.99
C ASP A 186 10.42 13.78 22.92
N ASP A 187 10.53 15.11 23.00
CA ASP A 187 9.59 16.01 23.69
C ASP A 187 8.23 16.07 22.96
N ILE A 188 7.54 14.93 22.86
CA ILE A 188 6.19 14.84 22.32
C ILE A 188 5.20 15.09 23.46
N PRO A 189 4.25 16.03 23.31
CA PRO A 189 3.20 16.23 24.30
C PRO A 189 2.44 14.94 24.61
N GLY A 190 2.36 14.56 25.90
CA GLY A 190 1.71 13.33 26.36
C GLY A 190 2.65 12.13 26.52
N VAL A 191 3.96 12.31 26.31
CA VAL A 191 4.98 11.34 26.71
C VAL A 191 5.27 11.48 28.20
N GLU A 192 5.18 10.37 28.92
CA GLU A 192 5.53 10.28 30.33
C GLU A 192 6.62 9.24 30.51
N ASN A 193 7.70 9.58 31.21
CA ASN A 193 8.83 8.68 31.47
C ASN A 193 9.41 8.02 30.19
N GLY A 194 9.46 8.77 29.08
CA GLY A 194 9.98 8.28 27.81
C GLY A 194 9.04 7.32 27.06
N VAL A 195 7.75 7.31 27.41
CA VAL A 195 6.74 6.45 26.79
C VAL A 195 5.48 7.25 26.46
N LEU A 196 5.03 7.16 25.21
CA LEU A 196 3.70 7.60 24.80
C LEU A 196 2.70 6.45 24.97
N THR A 197 1.60 6.71 25.66
CA THR A 197 0.47 5.78 25.76
C THR A 197 -0.75 6.32 25.04
N VAL A 198 -1.27 5.56 24.09
CA VAL A 198 -2.51 5.86 23.37
C VAL A 198 -3.55 4.81 23.73
N LYS A 199 -4.67 5.25 24.29
CA LYS A 199 -5.83 4.39 24.53
C LYS A 199 -6.81 4.52 23.37
N VAL A 200 -7.36 3.39 22.97
CA VAL A 200 -8.37 3.23 21.91
C VAL A 200 -9.50 2.38 22.47
N ASP A 201 -10.67 2.97 22.62
CA ASP A 201 -11.81 2.31 23.25
C ASP A 201 -12.37 1.15 22.42
N ASP A 202 -12.34 1.26 21.09
CA ASP A 202 -12.82 0.23 20.17
C ASP A 202 -11.95 0.11 18.91
N ALA A 203 -11.65 -1.12 18.54
CA ALA A 203 -10.90 -1.44 17.34
C ALA A 203 -11.33 -2.80 16.78
N GLN A 204 -11.31 -2.97 15.46
CA GLN A 204 -11.69 -4.22 14.80
C GLN A 204 -10.49 -4.91 14.15
N VAL A 205 -10.41 -6.23 14.29
CA VAL A 205 -9.49 -7.06 13.49
C VAL A 205 -10.03 -7.15 12.07
N VAL A 206 -9.36 -6.51 11.12
CA VAL A 206 -9.82 -6.45 9.71
C VAL A 206 -9.05 -7.37 8.77
N ARG A 207 -7.94 -7.96 9.22
CA ARG A 207 -7.18 -8.95 8.44
C ARG A 207 -6.26 -9.79 9.33
N GLU A 208 -6.06 -11.03 8.91
CA GLU A 208 -5.10 -11.99 9.46
C GLU A 208 -4.25 -12.54 8.31
N PHE A 209 -2.95 -12.67 8.52
CA PHE A 209 -2.06 -13.31 7.54
C PHE A 209 -0.73 -13.72 8.16
N VAL A 210 -0.06 -14.66 7.52
CA VAL A 210 1.33 -15.03 7.81
C VAL A 210 2.24 -14.44 6.73
N ARG A 211 3.41 -13.94 7.11
CA ARG A 211 4.39 -13.45 6.13
C ARG A 211 5.14 -14.62 5.52
N GLN A 212 5.20 -14.70 4.19
CA GLN A 212 5.96 -15.75 3.49
C GLN A 212 7.44 -15.82 3.92
N GLN A 213 8.05 -14.66 4.20
CA GLN A 213 9.45 -14.58 4.66
C GLN A 213 9.65 -14.99 6.13
N HIS A 214 8.57 -15.01 6.93
CA HIS A 214 8.61 -15.34 8.36
C HIS A 214 7.35 -16.14 8.71
N PRO A 215 7.32 -17.45 8.38
CA PRO A 215 6.12 -18.28 8.54
C PRO A 215 5.66 -18.45 9.98
N MET A 216 6.53 -18.16 10.96
CA MET A 216 6.21 -18.19 12.39
C MET A 216 5.66 -16.84 12.93
N LEU A 217 5.44 -15.84 12.07
CA LEU A 217 4.90 -14.54 12.48
C LEU A 217 3.46 -14.37 11.98
N PHE A 218 2.54 -14.47 12.92
CA PHE A 218 1.12 -14.19 12.71
C PHE A 218 0.92 -12.68 12.78
N CYS A 219 0.32 -12.10 11.74
CA CYS A 219 0.13 -10.67 11.58
C CYS A 219 -1.36 -10.33 11.55
N TYR A 220 -1.74 -9.31 12.32
CA TYR A 220 -3.11 -8.85 12.48
C TYR A 220 -3.18 -7.37 12.12
N GLY A 221 -4.02 -7.03 11.14
CA GLY A 221 -4.34 -5.64 10.86
C GLY A 221 -5.55 -5.21 11.68
N ILE A 222 -5.36 -4.15 12.45
CA ILE A 222 -6.38 -3.58 13.31
C ILE A 222 -6.84 -2.26 12.67
N ARG A 223 -8.16 -2.07 12.56
CA ARG A 223 -8.79 -0.78 12.24
C ARG A 223 -9.29 -0.17 13.53
N PHE A 224 -9.01 1.10 13.77
CA PHE A 224 -9.55 1.80 14.94
C PHE A 224 -10.93 2.36 14.64
N GLU A 225 -11.80 2.39 15.66
CA GLU A 225 -13.06 3.15 15.66
C GLU A 225 -12.87 4.29 16.68
N LEU A 226 -12.10 5.31 16.29
CA LEU A 226 -11.66 6.38 17.19
C LEU A 226 -12.76 7.42 17.43
N SER A 227 -12.88 7.86 18.68
CA SER A 227 -13.46 9.16 19.01
C SER A 227 -12.55 10.31 18.53
N SER A 228 -13.10 11.52 18.39
CA SER A 228 -12.32 12.67 17.94
C SER A 228 -11.11 12.98 18.83
N ALA A 229 -11.22 12.74 20.14
CA ALA A 229 -10.12 12.97 21.08
C ALA A 229 -8.99 11.94 20.92
N GLU A 230 -9.32 10.69 20.62
CA GLU A 230 -8.31 9.65 20.35
C GLU A 230 -7.68 9.85 18.97
N GLU A 231 -8.48 10.21 17.97
CA GLU A 231 -8.01 10.55 16.63
C GLU A 231 -6.98 11.66 16.66
N GLU A 232 -7.25 12.75 17.38
CA GLU A 232 -6.32 13.87 17.50
C GLU A 232 -4.97 13.43 18.11
N LYS A 233 -5.00 12.58 19.15
CA LYS A 233 -3.79 12.04 19.79
C LYS A 233 -2.97 11.20 18.82
N VAL A 234 -3.61 10.26 18.12
CA VAL A 234 -2.94 9.40 17.12
C VAL A 234 -2.39 10.24 15.97
N LEU A 235 -3.19 11.16 15.43
CA LEU A 235 -2.83 12.03 14.31
C LEU A 235 -1.62 12.89 14.65
N ARG A 236 -1.58 13.48 15.84
CA ARG A 236 -0.45 14.31 16.30
C ARG A 236 0.86 13.54 16.26
N TYR A 237 0.87 12.32 16.81
CA TYR A 237 2.07 11.47 16.80
C TYR A 237 2.46 11.07 15.37
N VAL A 238 1.50 10.60 14.56
CA VAL A 238 1.75 10.18 13.17
C VAL A 238 2.32 11.35 12.34
N ARG A 239 1.77 12.54 12.48
CA ARG A 239 2.18 13.72 11.73
C ARG A 239 3.60 14.17 12.09
N GLN A 240 3.95 14.14 13.37
CA GLN A 240 5.30 14.48 13.82
C GLN A 240 6.34 13.54 13.21
N ARG A 241 6.09 12.22 13.27
CA ARG A 241 6.98 11.21 12.68
C ARG A 241 7.07 11.31 11.16
N GLU A 242 5.96 11.61 10.49
CA GLU A 242 5.97 11.89 9.04
C GLU A 242 6.90 13.06 8.71
N LEU A 243 6.79 14.19 9.43
CA LEU A 243 7.64 15.37 9.23
C LEU A 243 9.13 15.07 9.49
N GLU A 244 9.46 14.27 10.49
CA GLU A 244 10.85 13.86 10.76
C GLU A 244 11.45 13.04 9.61
N VAL A 245 10.69 12.10 9.06
CA VAL A 245 11.12 11.31 7.89
C VAL A 245 11.34 12.22 6.69
N LEU A 246 10.43 13.17 6.44
CA LEU A 246 10.57 14.15 5.36
C LEU A 246 11.82 15.03 5.54
N ARG A 247 12.09 15.52 6.76
CA ARG A 247 13.30 16.31 7.07
C ARG A 247 14.59 15.52 6.83
N LYS A 248 14.63 14.26 7.23
CA LYS A 248 15.80 13.38 6.99
C LYS A 248 16.03 13.10 5.51
N GLY A 249 14.95 13.00 4.72
CA GLY A 249 15.03 12.80 3.28
C GLY A 249 15.40 14.04 2.45
N LEU A 250 15.32 15.24 3.02
CA LEU A 250 15.70 16.50 2.37
C LEU A 250 17.17 16.89 2.59
N ASN A 251 17.85 16.23 3.54
CA ASN A 251 19.23 16.50 3.93
C ASN A 251 20.24 15.44 3.41
N GLY A 252 19.84 14.61 2.45
CA GLY A 252 20.67 13.61 1.78
C GLY A 252 20.61 13.75 0.27
#